data_AF-A0A2J1DWP1-F1
#
_entry.id   AF-A0A2J1DWP1-F1
#
_cell.length_a   1.000
_cell.length_b   1.000
_cell.length_c   1.000
_cell.angle_alpha   90.00
_cell.angle_beta   90.00
_cell.angle_gamma   90.00
#
_symmetry.space_group_name_H-M   'P 1'
#
loop_
_entity.id
_entity.type
_entity.pdbx_description
1 polymer ?
#
loop_
_entity_poly.entity_id
_entity_poly.type
_entity_poly.pdbx_seq_one_letter_code
_entity_poly.pdbx_strand_id
1 'polypeptide(L)'
;MIREEIITQTAEHTRGYDSSEWNLDGLVTHLNGIFTLPAEINAEALAKLSQEEITDLLTRTAEELYQKKEDETGAGSMRLLERIIMLHTLDSLWVEHLTIMENLRREIGLQAFAQRDPLIAYKNEGHVRFQELLETIKHDVVHNIYRIGIQIQHQTESATAKAASRPVQQQKPLPAAPAAAIPGVSAKAATQSTTPAAKEIGRNDPCPCGSGKKYKKCCGK
;
A
#
# COMPACT_ATOMS: atom_id res chain seq x y z
N MET A 1 13.50 13.29 3.84
CA MET A 1 12.93 12.61 2.67
C MET A 1 12.58 13.61 1.57
N ILE A 2 11.54 14.45 1.69
CA ILE A 2 11.18 15.41 0.63
C ILE A 2 12.35 16.35 0.25
N ARG A 3 12.95 17.03 1.24
CA ARG A 3 14.11 17.90 1.00
C ARG A 3 15.30 17.16 0.38
N GLU A 4 15.57 15.95 0.84
CA GLU A 4 16.67 15.12 0.29
C GLU A 4 16.39 14.75 -1.17
N GLU A 5 15.16 14.35 -1.49
CA GLU A 5 14.76 14.05 -2.88
C GLU A 5 14.98 15.29 -3.77
N ILE A 6 14.55 16.47 -3.33
CA ILE A 6 14.72 17.72 -4.09
C ILE A 6 16.20 18.05 -4.30
N ILE A 7 17.04 17.87 -3.28
CA ILE A 7 18.49 18.06 -3.40
C ILE A 7 19.08 17.10 -4.43
N THR A 8 18.75 15.81 -4.32
CA THR A 8 19.24 14.77 -5.24
C THR A 8 18.83 15.08 -6.67
N GLN A 9 17.55 15.41 -6.90
CA GLN A 9 17.03 15.73 -8.23
C GLN A 9 17.65 17.02 -8.78
N THR A 10 17.80 18.05 -7.96
CA THR A 10 18.44 19.30 -8.37
C THR A 10 19.89 19.03 -8.77
N ALA A 11 20.66 18.36 -7.93
CA ALA A 11 22.05 18.02 -8.21
C ALA A 11 22.23 17.13 -9.45
N GLU A 12 21.30 16.22 -9.72
CA GLU A 12 21.32 15.37 -10.91
C GLU A 12 21.09 16.17 -12.21
N HIS A 13 20.22 17.17 -12.18
CA HIS A 13 19.89 17.99 -13.34
C HIS A 13 20.81 19.21 -13.52
N THR A 14 21.59 19.57 -12.49
CA THR A 14 22.56 20.68 -12.51
C THR A 14 24.02 20.22 -12.42
N ARG A 15 24.36 19.02 -12.94
CA ARG A 15 25.74 18.48 -12.90
C ARG A 15 26.77 19.29 -13.71
N GLY A 16 26.33 20.13 -14.63
CA GLY A 16 27.19 20.96 -15.49
C GLY A 16 27.87 22.10 -14.73
N TYR A 17 29.04 22.54 -15.22
CA TYR A 17 29.81 23.61 -14.60
C TYR A 17 29.15 24.99 -14.79
N ASP A 18 28.46 25.17 -15.91
CA ASP A 18 27.74 26.40 -16.25
C ASP A 18 26.22 26.18 -16.26
N SER A 19 25.47 27.23 -15.91
CA SER A 19 23.99 27.22 -15.92
C SER A 19 23.38 26.85 -17.27
N SER A 20 24.10 27.09 -18.37
CA SER A 20 23.67 26.71 -19.73
C SER A 20 23.67 25.21 -20.00
N GLU A 21 24.42 24.42 -19.24
CA GLU A 21 24.48 22.95 -19.38
C GLU A 21 23.43 22.25 -18.52
N TRP A 22 22.70 22.99 -17.68
CA TRP A 22 21.72 22.41 -16.77
C TRP A 22 20.46 21.96 -17.52
N ASN A 23 20.00 20.75 -17.21
CA ASN A 23 18.76 20.20 -17.75
C ASN A 23 17.56 20.63 -16.88
N LEU A 24 17.26 21.93 -16.88
CA LEU A 24 16.19 22.50 -16.06
C LEU A 24 14.79 22.09 -16.53
N ASP A 25 14.62 21.82 -17.82
CA ASP A 25 13.36 21.30 -18.37
C ASP A 25 13.08 19.87 -17.86
N GLY A 26 14.11 19.02 -17.82
CA GLY A 26 14.05 17.70 -17.21
C GLY A 26 13.70 17.77 -15.72
N LEU A 27 14.30 18.71 -14.97
CA LEU A 27 14.02 18.90 -13.55
C LEU A 27 12.55 19.26 -13.32
N VAL A 28 12.03 20.24 -14.06
CA VAL A 28 10.62 20.68 -13.95
C VAL A 28 9.68 19.55 -14.35
N THR A 29 9.99 18.81 -15.41
CA THR A 29 9.20 17.65 -15.85
C THR A 29 9.15 16.55 -14.79
N HIS A 30 10.31 16.22 -14.20
CA HIS A 30 10.42 15.21 -13.16
C HIS A 30 9.62 15.60 -11.92
N LEU A 31 9.80 16.83 -11.42
CA LEU A 31 9.10 17.32 -10.24
C LEU A 31 7.58 17.43 -10.44
N ASN A 32 7.12 17.81 -11.63
CA ASN A 32 5.69 17.79 -11.96
C ASN A 32 5.08 16.37 -11.92
N GLY A 33 5.89 15.33 -12.12
CA GLY A 33 5.47 13.94 -11.91
C GLY A 33 5.20 13.60 -10.44
N ILE A 34 5.80 14.34 -9.50
CA ILE A 34 5.64 14.16 -8.06
C ILE A 34 4.49 15.00 -7.53
N PHE A 35 4.56 16.31 -7.76
CA PHE A 35 3.59 17.29 -7.30
C PHE A 35 3.42 18.40 -8.34
N THR A 36 2.22 18.97 -8.41
CA THR A 36 1.92 20.01 -9.40
C THR A 36 2.65 21.30 -9.03
N LEU A 37 3.70 21.64 -9.80
CA LEU A 37 4.43 22.88 -9.61
C LEU A 37 3.58 24.08 -10.06
N PRO A 38 3.67 25.23 -9.36
CA PRO A 38 3.13 26.49 -9.86
C PRO A 38 3.72 26.84 -11.23
N ALA A 39 2.90 27.38 -12.14
CA ALA A 39 3.33 27.75 -13.49
C ALA A 39 4.47 28.79 -13.54
N GLU A 40 4.68 29.51 -12.46
CA GLU A 40 5.76 30.48 -12.28
C GLU A 40 7.14 29.82 -12.15
N ILE A 41 7.18 28.56 -11.71
CA ILE A 41 8.42 27.78 -11.56
C ILE A 41 8.65 26.97 -12.84
N ASN A 42 9.26 27.63 -13.82
CA ASN A 42 9.63 27.04 -15.11
C ASN A 42 11.16 27.09 -15.32
N ALA A 43 11.63 26.41 -16.37
CA ALA A 43 13.07 26.33 -16.67
C ALA A 43 13.73 27.71 -16.83
N GLU A 44 13.03 28.69 -17.41
CA GLU A 44 13.55 30.05 -17.60
C GLU A 44 13.71 30.82 -16.28
N ALA A 45 12.78 30.61 -15.33
CA ALA A 45 12.86 31.19 -14.00
C ALA A 45 14.02 30.57 -13.21
N LEU A 46 14.20 29.25 -13.30
CA LEU A 46 15.27 28.52 -12.63
C LEU A 46 16.65 28.86 -13.19
N ALA A 47 16.77 29.14 -14.50
CA ALA A 47 18.06 29.45 -15.14
C ALA A 47 18.76 30.71 -14.58
N LYS A 48 18.00 31.60 -13.93
CA LYS A 48 18.50 32.84 -13.32
C LYS A 48 19.01 32.66 -11.89
N LEU A 49 18.83 31.48 -11.33
CA LEU A 49 19.13 31.16 -9.93
C LEU A 49 20.36 30.27 -9.85
N SER A 50 21.05 30.34 -8.72
CA SER A 50 22.08 29.37 -8.36
C SER A 50 21.47 28.03 -7.94
N GLN A 51 22.27 26.96 -7.95
CA GLN A 51 21.82 25.63 -7.54
C GLN A 51 21.24 25.60 -6.12
N GLU A 52 21.85 26.35 -5.19
CA GLU A 52 21.37 26.47 -3.81
C GLU A 52 20.02 27.19 -3.76
N GLU A 53 19.85 28.28 -4.51
CA GLU A 53 18.59 29.02 -4.59
C GLU A 53 17.47 28.19 -5.24
N ILE A 54 17.79 27.39 -6.27
CA ILE A 54 16.84 26.45 -6.89
C ILE A 54 16.39 25.43 -5.84
N THR A 55 17.33 24.84 -5.12
CA THR A 55 17.05 23.83 -4.09
C THR A 55 16.13 24.41 -3.01
N ASP A 56 16.44 25.60 -2.51
CA ASP A 56 15.66 26.25 -1.46
C ASP A 56 14.27 26.69 -1.95
N LEU A 57 14.17 27.23 -3.17
CA LEU A 57 12.89 27.59 -3.80
C LEU A 57 11.98 26.36 -3.91
N LEU A 58 12.49 25.28 -4.51
CA LEU A 58 11.73 24.05 -4.71
C LEU A 58 11.34 23.40 -3.38
N THR A 59 12.23 23.42 -2.38
CA THR A 59 11.95 22.90 -1.05
C THR A 59 10.79 23.65 -0.40
N ARG A 60 10.81 25.00 -0.43
CA ARG A 60 9.73 25.82 0.11
C ARG A 60 8.41 25.55 -0.61
N THR A 61 8.43 25.48 -1.94
CA THR A 61 7.22 25.16 -2.72
C THR A 61 6.67 23.78 -2.36
N ALA A 62 7.52 22.77 -2.20
CA ALA A 62 7.09 21.43 -1.81
C ALA A 62 6.48 21.41 -0.39
N GLU A 63 7.04 22.17 0.56
CA GLU A 63 6.51 22.34 1.91
C GLU A 63 5.14 23.04 1.89
N GLU A 64 4.97 24.09 1.09
CA GLU A 64 3.69 24.78 0.93
C GLU A 64 2.61 23.87 0.34
N LEU A 65 2.96 23.09 -0.68
CA LEU A 65 2.04 22.11 -1.28
C LEU A 65 1.68 21.00 -0.29
N TYR A 66 2.64 20.56 0.52
CA TYR A 66 2.40 19.61 1.60
C TYR A 66 1.44 20.17 2.64
N GLN A 67 1.65 21.42 3.07
CA GLN A 67 0.81 22.08 4.06
C GLN A 67 -0.63 22.22 3.55
N LYS A 68 -0.82 22.67 2.31
CA LYS A 68 -2.14 22.74 1.67
C LYS A 68 -2.84 21.38 1.69
N LYS A 69 -2.10 20.31 1.39
CA LYS A 69 -2.62 18.94 1.44
C LYS A 69 -2.99 18.50 2.85
N GLU A 70 -2.18 18.84 3.85
CA GLU A 70 -2.48 18.57 5.26
C GLU A 70 -3.73 19.32 5.73
N ASP A 71 -3.90 20.57 5.30
CA ASP A 71 -5.08 21.39 5.63
C ASP A 71 -6.36 20.82 5.00
N GLU A 72 -6.30 20.34 3.76
CA GLU A 72 -7.42 19.68 3.06
C GLU A 72 -7.77 18.32 3.68
N THR A 73 -6.76 17.58 4.14
CA THR A 73 -6.90 16.21 4.68
C THR A 73 -7.28 16.20 6.17
N GLY A 74 -6.81 17.20 6.91
CA GLY A 74 -6.77 17.22 8.37
C GLY A 74 -5.53 16.51 8.93
N ALA A 75 -4.89 17.14 9.92
CA ALA A 75 -3.63 16.68 10.52
C ALA A 75 -3.67 15.23 11.02
N GLY A 76 -4.73 14.80 11.72
CA GLY A 76 -4.83 13.43 12.25
C GLY A 76 -4.86 12.37 11.16
N SER A 77 -5.64 12.61 10.10
CA SER A 77 -5.70 11.73 8.92
C SER A 77 -4.39 11.74 8.14
N MET A 78 -3.71 12.89 8.07
CA MET A 78 -2.42 13.01 7.39
C MET A 78 -1.32 12.17 8.06
N ARG A 79 -1.22 12.19 9.41
CA ARG A 79 -0.26 11.34 10.14
C ARG A 79 -0.54 9.84 9.98
N LEU A 80 -1.82 9.46 9.89
CA LEU A 80 -2.19 8.08 9.58
C LEU A 80 -1.77 7.71 8.16
N LEU A 81 -2.00 8.59 7.19
CA LEU A 81 -1.60 8.37 5.80
C LEU A 81 -0.08 8.22 5.68
N GLU A 82 0.70 9.14 6.26
CA GLU A 82 2.17 9.07 6.31
C GLU A 82 2.64 7.70 6.80
N ARG A 83 2.07 7.22 7.91
CA ARG A 83 2.42 5.92 8.49
C ARG A 83 2.06 4.76 7.57
N ILE A 84 0.87 4.80 6.95
CA ILE A 84 0.43 3.75 6.02
C ILE A 84 1.36 3.69 4.81
N ILE A 85 1.68 4.84 4.21
CA ILE A 85 2.59 4.93 3.06
C ILE A 85 3.97 4.40 3.43
N MET A 86 4.55 4.88 4.53
CA MET A 86 5.87 4.43 4.97
C MET A 86 5.91 2.93 5.21
N LEU A 87 4.96 2.36 5.96
CA LEU A 87 4.93 0.93 6.24
C LEU A 87 4.74 0.10 4.97
N HIS A 88 3.82 0.51 4.08
CA HIS A 88 3.57 -0.21 2.85
C HIS A 88 4.79 -0.22 1.92
N THR A 89 5.43 0.93 1.74
CA THR A 89 6.65 1.06 0.92
C THR A 89 7.79 0.25 1.53
N LEU A 90 8.01 0.33 2.84
CA LEU A 90 9.05 -0.44 3.55
C LEU A 90 8.84 -1.95 3.40
N ASP A 91 7.62 -2.44 3.67
CA ASP A 91 7.32 -3.87 3.62
C ASP A 91 7.52 -4.43 2.20
N SER A 92 7.04 -3.71 1.18
CA SER A 92 7.17 -4.15 -0.21
C SER A 92 8.64 -4.23 -0.64
N LEU A 93 9.40 -3.16 -0.44
CA LEU A 93 10.80 -3.08 -0.88
C LEU A 93 11.73 -3.96 -0.05
N TRP A 94 11.43 -4.18 1.24
CA TRP A 94 12.22 -5.09 2.08
C TRP A 94 12.12 -6.54 1.61
N VAL A 95 10.92 -7.01 1.24
CA VAL A 95 10.74 -8.38 0.71
C VAL A 95 11.51 -8.57 -0.60
N GLU A 96 11.49 -7.57 -1.48
CA GLU A 96 12.29 -7.56 -2.71
C GLU A 96 13.79 -7.60 -2.38
N HIS A 97 14.25 -6.75 -1.45
CA HIS A 97 15.64 -6.72 -1.03
C HIS A 97 16.13 -8.06 -0.46
N LEU A 98 15.33 -8.75 0.35
CA LEU A 98 15.68 -10.09 0.84
C LEU A 98 15.87 -11.09 -0.31
N THR A 99 15.06 -10.98 -1.37
CA THR A 99 15.20 -11.81 -2.57
C THR A 99 16.50 -11.49 -3.32
N ILE A 100 16.83 -10.19 -3.46
CA ILE A 100 18.10 -9.73 -4.05
C ILE A 100 19.30 -10.26 -3.26
N MET A 101 19.26 -10.18 -1.92
CA MET A 101 20.35 -10.65 -1.05
C MET A 101 20.52 -12.17 -1.11
N GLU A 102 19.43 -12.93 -1.24
CA GLU A 102 19.48 -14.38 -1.44
C GLU A 102 20.08 -14.76 -2.80
N ASN A 103 19.74 -14.02 -3.87
CA ASN A 103 20.37 -14.21 -5.18
C ASN A 103 21.87 -13.86 -5.14
N LEU A 104 22.22 -12.71 -4.55
CA LEU A 104 23.60 -12.27 -4.37
C LEU A 104 24.43 -13.32 -3.63
N ARG A 105 23.88 -13.92 -2.56
CA ARG A 105 24.55 -14.99 -1.81
C ARG A 105 24.84 -16.22 -2.68
N ARG A 106 23.94 -16.59 -3.58
CA ARG A 106 24.13 -17.72 -4.50
C ARG A 106 25.17 -17.42 -5.57
N GLU A 107 25.18 -16.21 -6.09
CA GLU A 107 26.06 -15.79 -7.20
C GLU A 107 27.48 -15.43 -6.74
N ILE A 108 27.66 -14.91 -5.52
CA ILE A 108 28.96 -14.46 -5.03
C ILE A 108 30.00 -15.59 -4.94
N GLY A 109 29.55 -16.85 -4.87
CA GLY A 109 30.41 -18.02 -4.97
C GLY A 109 31.25 -18.04 -6.26
N LEU A 110 30.76 -17.42 -7.33
CA LEU A 110 31.49 -17.28 -8.59
C LEU A 110 32.66 -16.27 -8.50
N GLN A 111 32.65 -15.33 -7.55
CA GLN A 111 33.76 -14.39 -7.35
C GLN A 111 35.03 -15.06 -6.82
N ALA A 112 34.91 -16.25 -6.21
CA ALA A 112 36.07 -17.04 -5.81
C ALA A 112 36.96 -17.41 -7.01
N PHE A 113 36.38 -17.56 -8.21
CA PHE A 113 37.14 -17.79 -9.44
C PHE A 113 37.96 -16.57 -9.88
N ALA A 114 37.59 -15.36 -9.44
CA ALA A 114 38.30 -14.12 -9.72
C ALA A 114 39.38 -13.79 -8.68
N GLN A 115 39.75 -14.75 -7.80
CA GLN A 115 40.72 -14.56 -6.71
C GLN A 115 40.36 -13.44 -5.73
N ARG A 116 39.09 -13.04 -5.69
CA ARG A 116 38.55 -12.10 -4.69
C ARG A 116 37.94 -12.90 -3.55
N ASP A 117 38.10 -12.40 -2.32
CA ASP A 117 37.42 -12.97 -1.15
C ASP A 117 35.90 -12.80 -1.29
N PRO A 118 35.12 -13.90 -1.42
CA PRO A 118 33.67 -13.82 -1.60
C PRO A 118 32.95 -13.11 -0.44
N LEU A 119 33.49 -13.19 0.78
CA LEU A 119 32.88 -12.55 1.94
C LEU A 119 33.00 -11.03 1.85
N ILE A 120 34.16 -10.53 1.43
CA ILE A 120 34.39 -9.09 1.25
C ILE A 120 33.52 -8.58 0.10
N ALA A 121 33.48 -9.31 -1.02
CA ALA A 121 32.65 -8.95 -2.17
C ALA A 121 31.15 -8.91 -1.80
N TYR A 122 30.65 -9.93 -1.08
CA TYR A 122 29.26 -9.95 -0.60
C TYR A 122 28.93 -8.76 0.30
N LYS A 123 29.83 -8.38 1.22
CA LYS A 123 29.62 -7.22 2.10
C LYS A 123 29.55 -5.91 1.33
N ASN A 124 30.47 -5.73 0.38
CA ASN A 124 30.53 -4.50 -0.42
C ASN A 124 29.29 -4.39 -1.33
N GLU A 125 28.96 -5.44 -2.08
CA GLU A 125 27.79 -5.45 -2.95
C GLU A 125 26.49 -5.33 -2.14
N GLY A 126 26.38 -6.06 -1.03
CA GLY A 126 25.23 -5.96 -0.13
C GLY A 126 25.05 -4.56 0.46
N HIS A 127 26.14 -3.86 0.78
CA HIS A 127 26.06 -2.47 1.23
C HIS A 127 25.55 -1.54 0.13
N VAL A 128 26.06 -1.67 -1.10
CA VAL A 128 25.57 -0.89 -2.25
C VAL A 128 24.07 -1.12 -2.45
N ARG A 129 23.62 -2.38 -2.47
CA ARG A 129 22.19 -2.72 -2.61
C ARG A 129 21.33 -2.17 -1.47
N PHE A 130 21.87 -2.11 -0.25
CA PHE A 130 21.15 -1.54 0.88
C PHE A 130 21.02 -0.03 0.77
N GLN A 131 22.05 0.68 0.29
CA GLN A 131 21.94 2.12 0.01
C GLN A 131 20.95 2.40 -1.11
N GLU A 132 20.97 1.61 -2.18
CA GLU A 132 19.97 1.68 -3.26
C GLU A 132 18.54 1.52 -2.69
N LEU A 133 18.31 0.52 -1.84
CA LEU A 133 17.03 0.31 -1.16
C LEU A 133 16.60 1.55 -0.37
N LEU A 134 17.49 2.15 0.43
CA LEU A 134 17.17 3.32 1.25
C LEU A 134 16.76 4.52 0.37
N GLU A 135 17.45 4.74 -0.74
CA GLU A 135 17.11 5.80 -1.68
C GLU A 135 15.79 5.52 -2.40
N THR A 136 15.52 4.27 -2.81
CA THR A 136 14.21 3.89 -3.38
C THR A 136 13.07 4.09 -2.38
N ILE A 137 13.26 3.72 -1.11
CA ILE A 137 12.25 3.98 -0.07
C ILE A 137 11.97 5.48 0.05
N LYS A 138 13.02 6.33 0.05
CA LYS A 138 12.85 7.78 0.13
C LYS A 138 12.04 8.31 -1.04
N HIS A 139 12.44 7.92 -2.25
CA HIS A 139 11.81 8.31 -3.49
C HIS A 139 10.32 7.91 -3.51
N ASP A 140 10.02 6.64 -3.24
CA ASP A 140 8.65 6.10 -3.31
C ASP A 140 7.73 6.72 -2.26
N VAL A 141 8.21 6.94 -1.04
CA VAL A 141 7.40 7.60 0.01
C VAL A 141 7.06 9.02 -0.42
N VAL A 142 8.02 9.77 -0.98
CA VAL A 142 7.78 11.15 -1.47
C VAL A 142 6.80 11.14 -2.65
N HIS A 143 6.93 10.23 -3.60
CA HIS A 143 6.00 10.16 -4.73
C HIS A 143 4.59 9.77 -4.30
N ASN A 144 4.46 8.78 -3.43
CA ASN A 144 3.17 8.29 -2.96
C ASN A 144 2.45 9.34 -2.09
N ILE A 145 3.19 10.07 -1.24
CA ILE A 145 2.57 11.06 -0.37
C ILE A 145 1.94 12.21 -1.14
N TYR A 146 2.49 12.62 -2.29
CA TYR A 146 1.89 13.66 -3.12
C TYR A 146 0.84 13.12 -4.09
N ARG A 147 1.01 11.91 -4.64
CA ARG A 147 0.10 11.32 -5.62
C ARG A 147 -1.24 10.84 -5.05
N ILE A 148 -1.28 10.38 -3.80
CA ILE A 148 -2.50 9.80 -3.22
C ILE A 148 -3.53 10.92 -2.99
N GLY A 149 -4.60 10.93 -3.80
CA GLY A 149 -5.80 11.71 -3.56
C GLY A 149 -6.65 11.02 -2.50
N ILE A 150 -6.83 11.67 -1.35
CA ILE A 150 -7.53 11.07 -0.23
C ILE A 150 -9.04 11.21 -0.45
N GLN A 151 -9.68 10.17 -0.98
CA GLN A 151 -11.11 9.98 -0.80
C GLN A 151 -11.35 9.32 0.57
N ILE A 152 -11.15 10.07 1.67
CA ILE A 152 -11.76 9.68 2.95
C ILE A 152 -13.26 9.91 2.77
N GLN A 153 -13.94 8.90 2.23
CA GLN A 153 -15.35 8.73 2.51
C GLN A 153 -15.47 8.63 4.03
N HIS A 154 -16.12 9.63 4.60
CA HIS A 154 -16.54 9.72 5.99
C HIS A 154 -17.40 8.48 6.34
N GLN A 155 -16.76 7.34 6.58
CA GLN A 155 -17.41 6.09 7.02
C GLN A 155 -17.64 6.09 8.54
N THR A 156 -17.71 7.25 9.17
CA THR A 156 -17.95 7.38 10.62
C THR A 156 -19.38 7.77 10.98
N GLU A 157 -20.26 8.14 10.03
CA GLU A 157 -21.64 8.56 10.35
C GLU A 157 -22.76 7.72 9.73
N SER A 158 -22.49 6.84 8.76
CA SER A 158 -23.56 6.09 8.08
C SER A 158 -23.83 4.68 8.63
N ALA A 159 -23.05 4.22 9.61
CA ALA A 159 -23.25 2.90 10.24
C ALA A 159 -24.27 2.91 11.40
N THR A 160 -24.59 4.06 11.98
CA THR A 160 -25.57 4.17 13.09
C THR A 160 -27.01 4.41 12.60
N ALA A 161 -27.21 4.91 11.37
CA ALA A 161 -28.55 5.24 10.86
C ALA A 161 -29.29 4.07 10.17
N LYS A 162 -28.60 3.01 9.72
CA LYS A 162 -29.23 1.89 8.99
C LYS A 162 -29.70 0.72 9.87
N ALA A 163 -29.47 0.78 11.18
CA ALA A 163 -29.96 -0.24 12.12
C ALA A 163 -31.40 0.03 12.63
N ALA A 164 -31.98 1.20 12.35
CA ALA A 164 -33.27 1.62 12.91
C ALA A 164 -34.50 1.39 12.01
N SER A 165 -34.33 0.90 10.78
CA SER A 165 -35.44 0.74 9.82
C SER A 165 -35.48 -0.64 9.19
N ARG A 166 -35.61 -1.68 10.01
CA ARG A 166 -36.08 -2.98 9.53
C ARG A 166 -37.53 -3.17 9.98
N PRO A 167 -38.54 -3.05 9.09
CA PRO A 167 -39.91 -3.30 9.46
C PRO A 167 -40.08 -4.81 9.74
N VAL A 168 -40.59 -5.12 10.93
CA VAL A 168 -40.99 -6.46 11.33
C VAL A 168 -42.19 -6.86 10.47
N GLN A 169 -41.96 -7.68 9.43
CA GLN A 169 -43.04 -8.31 8.68
C GLN A 169 -43.70 -9.39 9.55
N GLN A 170 -44.92 -9.11 9.99
CA GLN A 170 -45.84 -10.04 10.62
C GLN A 170 -46.08 -11.26 9.70
N GLN A 171 -45.69 -12.44 10.17
CA GLN A 171 -46.07 -13.70 9.54
C GLN A 171 -47.56 -13.98 9.78
N LYS A 172 -48.29 -14.15 8.69
CA LYS A 172 -49.69 -14.57 8.65
C LYS A 172 -49.75 -16.12 8.80
N PRO A 173 -50.60 -16.70 9.66
CA PRO A 173 -50.70 -18.16 9.77
C PRO A 173 -51.47 -18.76 8.58
N LEU A 174 -50.96 -19.86 7.99
CA LEU A 174 -51.69 -20.70 7.04
C LEU A 174 -52.54 -21.75 7.78
N PRO A 175 -53.70 -22.17 7.26
CA PRO A 175 -54.62 -23.08 7.93
C PRO A 175 -54.23 -24.55 7.76
N ALA A 176 -54.59 -25.35 8.77
CA ALA A 176 -54.43 -26.80 8.82
C ALA A 176 -55.48 -27.52 7.96
N ALA A 177 -55.09 -28.63 7.33
CA ALA A 177 -55.98 -29.64 6.77
C ALA A 177 -55.32 -31.04 6.85
N PRO A 178 -56.10 -32.13 6.91
CA PRO A 178 -55.84 -33.25 7.82
C PRO A 178 -55.26 -34.52 7.19
N ALA A 179 -54.82 -35.43 8.06
CA ALA A 179 -54.30 -36.76 7.78
C ALA A 179 -55.38 -37.76 7.30
N ALA A 180 -55.03 -38.63 6.34
CA ALA A 180 -55.68 -39.93 6.13
C ALA A 180 -54.76 -40.96 5.41
N ALA A 181 -54.53 -42.07 6.11
CA ALA A 181 -54.27 -43.48 5.75
C ALA A 181 -53.69 -43.97 4.38
N ILE A 182 -52.55 -44.70 4.52
CA ILE A 182 -51.94 -45.92 3.90
C ILE A 182 -52.81 -46.91 3.05
N PRO A 183 -52.27 -47.96 2.36
CA PRO A 183 -50.94 -48.28 1.75
C PRO A 183 -51.01 -48.86 0.30
N GLY A 184 -49.88 -48.96 -0.43
CA GLY A 184 -49.79 -49.89 -1.58
C GLY A 184 -48.63 -49.75 -2.58
N VAL A 185 -47.52 -50.46 -2.32
CA VAL A 185 -46.66 -51.24 -3.27
C VAL A 185 -46.19 -50.62 -4.60
N SER A 186 -44.90 -50.25 -4.66
CA SER A 186 -43.84 -50.79 -5.56
C SER A 186 -42.78 -49.74 -5.90
N ALA A 187 -41.58 -49.95 -5.34
CA ALA A 187 -40.41 -49.13 -5.54
C ALA A 187 -39.56 -49.64 -6.72
N LYS A 188 -39.20 -48.74 -7.63
CA LYS A 188 -37.87 -48.60 -8.26
C LYS A 188 -37.89 -47.53 -9.35
N ALA A 189 -37.30 -46.36 -9.08
CA ALA A 189 -36.50 -45.60 -10.03
C ALA A 189 -35.90 -44.35 -9.36
N ALA A 190 -34.57 -44.29 -9.38
CA ALA A 190 -33.68 -43.14 -9.40
C ALA A 190 -34.18 -41.78 -8.89
N THR A 191 -33.52 -41.27 -7.85
CA THR A 191 -33.43 -39.83 -7.62
C THR A 191 -32.09 -39.42 -7.03
N GLN A 192 -31.53 -38.40 -7.68
CA GLN A 192 -30.33 -37.66 -7.35
C GLN A 192 -30.35 -37.18 -5.89
N SER A 193 -29.27 -37.46 -5.17
CA SER A 193 -29.00 -36.92 -3.85
C SER A 193 -28.38 -35.52 -3.99
N THR A 194 -29.16 -34.47 -3.74
CA THR A 194 -28.67 -33.13 -3.42
C THR A 194 -28.37 -33.07 -1.92
N THR A 195 -27.12 -33.34 -1.54
CA THR A 195 -26.62 -33.02 -0.19
C THR A 195 -26.45 -31.51 -0.06
N PRO A 196 -26.97 -30.85 1.00
CA PRO A 196 -26.67 -29.45 1.27
C PRO A 196 -25.21 -29.32 1.72
N ALA A 197 -24.47 -28.40 1.08
CA ALA A 197 -23.08 -28.10 1.39
C ALA A 197 -22.92 -27.72 2.88
N ALA A 198 -22.20 -28.57 3.62
CA ALA A 198 -21.76 -28.25 4.98
C ALA A 198 -20.83 -27.04 4.92
N LYS A 199 -21.24 -25.95 5.58
CA LYS A 199 -20.45 -24.73 5.72
C LYS A 199 -19.22 -25.06 6.57
N GLU A 200 -18.03 -25.04 6.00
CA GLU A 200 -16.79 -25.25 6.75
C GLU A 200 -16.65 -24.16 7.82
N ILE A 201 -16.63 -24.57 9.09
CA ILE A 201 -16.47 -23.68 10.24
C ILE A 201 -14.98 -23.32 10.35
N GLY A 202 -14.67 -22.03 10.23
CA GLY A 202 -13.30 -21.53 10.31
C GLY A 202 -12.69 -21.71 11.70
N ARG A 203 -11.37 -21.93 11.77
CA ARG A 203 -10.63 -22.23 13.01
C ARG A 203 -10.83 -21.19 14.13
N ASN A 204 -11.14 -19.95 13.80
CA ASN A 204 -11.38 -18.85 14.76
C ASN A 204 -12.87 -18.48 14.95
N ASP A 205 -13.79 -19.14 14.25
CA ASP A 205 -15.23 -18.83 14.32
C ASP A 205 -15.84 -19.22 15.67
N PRO A 206 -17.01 -18.65 16.03
CA PRO A 206 -17.75 -19.06 17.22
C PRO A 206 -18.06 -20.57 17.16
N CYS A 207 -17.81 -21.27 18.27
CA CYS A 207 -18.00 -22.71 18.32
C CYS A 207 -19.51 -23.06 18.30
N PRO A 208 -19.96 -23.98 17.44
CA PRO A 208 -21.38 -24.32 17.27
C PRO A 208 -22.00 -25.03 18.48
N CYS A 209 -21.20 -25.47 19.45
CA CYS A 209 -21.68 -26.10 20.69
C CYS A 209 -22.28 -25.12 21.72
N GLY A 210 -22.37 -23.82 21.39
CA GLY A 210 -22.96 -22.81 22.27
C GLY A 210 -22.06 -22.38 23.44
N SER A 211 -20.78 -22.78 23.46
CA SER A 211 -19.85 -22.47 24.56
C SER A 211 -19.38 -21.01 24.61
N GLY A 212 -19.71 -20.20 23.60
CA GLY A 212 -19.25 -18.82 23.45
C GLY A 212 -17.74 -18.66 23.15
N LYS A 213 -16.99 -19.76 22.99
CA LYS A 213 -15.55 -19.76 22.70
C LYS A 213 -15.29 -19.92 21.19
N LYS A 214 -14.10 -19.51 20.72
CA LYS A 214 -13.64 -19.78 19.32
C LYS A 214 -13.46 -21.28 19.09
N TYR A 215 -13.74 -21.78 17.88
CA TYR A 215 -13.76 -23.21 17.52
C TYR A 215 -12.48 -23.95 17.93
N LYS A 216 -11.29 -23.41 17.58
CA LYS A 216 -9.98 -23.98 17.99
C LYS A 216 -9.74 -24.11 19.49
N LYS A 217 -10.49 -23.37 20.32
CA LYS A 217 -10.36 -23.40 21.79
C LYS A 217 -11.45 -24.24 22.45
N CYS A 218 -12.32 -24.88 21.67
CA CYS A 218 -13.42 -25.72 22.17
C CYS A 218 -13.47 -27.06 21.41
N CYS A 219 -14.35 -27.22 20.42
CA CYS A 219 -14.52 -28.48 19.69
C CYS A 219 -13.43 -28.77 18.64
N GLY A 220 -12.60 -27.78 18.28
CA GLY A 220 -11.49 -27.92 17.33
C GLY A 220 -10.14 -28.18 17.99
N LYS A 221 -10.11 -28.90 19.12
CA LYS A 221 -8.90 -29.44 19.75
C LYS A 221 -8.61 -30.84 19.25
#